data_AF-A0A2P4XMV1-F1
#
_entry.id   AF-A0A2P4XMV1-F1
#
_cell.length_a   1.000
_cell.length_b   1.000
_cell.length_c   1.000
_cell.angle_alpha   90.00
_cell.angle_beta   90.00
_cell.angle_gamma   90.00
#
_symmetry.space_group_name_H-M   'P 1'
#
loop_
_entity.id
_entity.type
_entity.pdbx_description
1 polymer ?
#
loop_
_entity_poly.entity_id
_entity_poly.type
_entity_poly.pdbx_seq_one_letter_code
_entity_poly.pdbx_strand_id
1 'polypeptide(L)'
;MGGEASLLACNADSGYNFYKGLDTQYIVNGISATDIAKLKIWSSDYPKEFPICGSWILPASRFVIQNDDHDQQNDGSSSRDMGDAGSVLIKDKDVAKHRSFEVKLFTRTDADWQIKVVLSSYTWFSNGAAGFPDGYSDCSGFDSSQGQTCTASVPYEKAFRAGSCGYTVEGFAGGKYTRVHRDLSIVNAMRSWVGLSSVSLSDLGITGSC
;
A
#
# COMPACT_ATOMS: atom_id res chain seq x y z
N MET A 1 -7.34 -11.09 -0.76
CA MET A 1 -7.55 -12.55 -0.67
C MET A 1 -8.67 -12.86 -1.65
N GLY A 2 -8.42 -13.57 -2.75
CA GLY A 2 -9.46 -13.85 -3.76
C GLY A 2 -10.31 -15.07 -3.40
N GLY A 3 -10.41 -16.05 -4.31
CA GLY A 3 -11.20 -17.27 -4.12
C GLY A 3 -10.83 -18.13 -2.90
N GLU A 4 -9.67 -17.89 -2.29
CA GLU A 4 -9.21 -18.60 -1.09
C GLU A 4 -9.73 -18.01 0.22
N ALA A 5 -10.57 -16.96 0.18
CA ALA A 5 -11.08 -16.29 1.38
C ALA A 5 -11.76 -17.25 2.36
N SER A 6 -12.53 -18.24 1.86
CA SER A 6 -13.13 -19.25 2.75
C SER A 6 -12.07 -20.05 3.52
N LEU A 7 -10.98 -20.45 2.87
CA LEU A 7 -9.90 -21.24 3.45
C LEU A 7 -9.05 -20.39 4.41
N LEU A 8 -8.62 -19.22 3.96
CA LEU A 8 -7.60 -18.42 4.67
C LEU A 8 -8.20 -17.47 5.71
N ALA A 9 -9.49 -17.11 5.58
CA ALA A 9 -10.10 -16.06 6.36
C ALA A 9 -11.42 -16.45 7.07
N CYS A 10 -12.38 -17.00 6.33
CA CYS A 10 -13.76 -17.07 6.80
C CYS A 10 -14.13 -18.36 7.55
N ASN A 11 -13.54 -19.50 7.17
CA ASN A 11 -13.71 -20.76 7.89
C ASN A 11 -12.59 -20.91 8.93
N ALA A 12 -12.93 -20.81 10.21
CA ALA A 12 -11.96 -20.95 11.31
C ALA A 12 -11.36 -22.38 11.41
N ASP A 13 -12.12 -23.38 10.95
CA ASP A 13 -11.76 -24.81 11.06
C ASP A 13 -11.03 -25.33 9.82
N SER A 14 -10.65 -24.45 8.90
CA SER A 14 -10.04 -24.82 7.63
C SER A 14 -8.65 -25.45 7.75
N GLY A 15 -8.00 -25.30 8.91
CA GLY A 15 -6.59 -25.65 9.13
C GLY A 15 -5.58 -24.63 8.60
N TYR A 16 -6.02 -23.63 7.82
CA TYR A 16 -5.16 -22.60 7.19
C TYR A 16 -5.64 -21.17 7.48
N ASN A 17 -6.53 -21.00 8.46
CA ASN A 17 -7.13 -19.71 8.78
C ASN A 17 -6.14 -18.77 9.51
N PHE A 18 -5.80 -17.64 8.89
CA PHE A 18 -4.87 -16.64 9.45
C PHE A 18 -5.49 -15.72 10.51
N TYR A 19 -6.80 -15.84 10.77
CA TYR A 19 -7.52 -15.07 11.77
C TYR A 19 -7.74 -15.92 13.04
N LYS A 20 -8.98 -16.36 13.30
CA LYS A 20 -9.34 -17.09 14.52
C LYS A 20 -8.63 -18.45 14.65
N GLY A 21 -8.35 -19.12 13.54
CA GLY A 21 -7.62 -20.39 13.57
C GLY A 21 -6.18 -20.20 14.05
N LEU A 22 -5.48 -19.20 13.53
CA LEU A 22 -4.14 -18.83 13.99
C LEU A 22 -4.14 -18.33 15.45
N ASP A 23 -5.13 -17.55 15.86
CA ASP A 23 -5.30 -17.15 17.28
C ASP A 23 -5.42 -18.39 18.19
N THR A 24 -6.13 -19.43 17.75
CA THR A 24 -6.24 -20.69 18.49
C THR A 24 -4.88 -21.39 18.61
N GLN A 25 -4.08 -21.41 17.54
CA GLN A 25 -2.73 -21.96 17.58
C GLN A 25 -1.82 -21.17 18.53
N TYR A 26 -1.91 -19.84 18.54
CA TYR A 26 -1.16 -19.02 19.49
C TYR A 26 -1.52 -19.32 20.95
N ILE A 27 -2.81 -19.48 21.25
CA ILE A 27 -3.28 -19.85 22.61
C ILE A 27 -2.73 -21.21 23.02
N VAL A 28 -2.79 -22.21 22.15
CA VAL A 28 -2.25 -23.57 22.42
C VAL A 28 -0.75 -23.53 22.71
N ASN A 29 -0.03 -22.59 22.10
CA ASN A 29 1.41 -22.39 22.31
C ASN A 29 1.73 -21.40 23.44
N GLY A 30 0.76 -21.05 24.30
CA GLY A 30 0.97 -20.27 25.51
C GLY A 30 1.03 -18.75 25.30
N ILE A 31 0.68 -18.24 24.12
CA ILE A 31 0.55 -16.80 23.89
C ILE A 31 -0.76 -16.30 24.50
N SER A 32 -0.68 -15.24 25.31
CA SER A 32 -1.85 -14.69 25.98
C SER A 32 -2.82 -14.03 24.98
N ALA A 33 -4.11 -14.01 25.30
CA ALA A 33 -5.10 -13.27 24.53
C ALA A 33 -4.74 -11.77 24.42
N THR A 34 -4.12 -11.21 25.46
CA THR A 34 -3.63 -9.82 25.49
C THR A 34 -2.54 -9.58 24.46
N ASP A 35 -1.64 -10.55 24.24
CA ASP A 35 -0.57 -10.41 23.24
C ASP A 35 -1.09 -10.67 21.82
N ILE A 36 -2.00 -11.63 21.66
CA ILE A 36 -2.69 -11.87 20.38
C ILE A 36 -3.44 -10.62 19.91
N ALA A 37 -4.08 -9.88 20.82
CA ALA A 37 -4.78 -8.63 20.51
C ALA A 37 -3.85 -7.53 19.94
N LYS A 38 -2.54 -7.62 20.18
CA LYS A 38 -1.53 -6.70 19.63
C LYS A 38 -1.13 -7.04 18.20
N LEU A 39 -1.34 -8.29 17.76
CA LEU A 39 -0.99 -8.72 16.41
C LEU A 39 -1.88 -8.00 15.38
N LYS A 40 -1.24 -7.39 14.38
CA LYS A 40 -1.90 -6.61 13.34
C LYS A 40 -1.81 -7.34 12.02
N ILE A 41 -2.93 -7.45 11.33
CA ILE A 41 -3.06 -8.20 10.08
C ILE A 41 -3.40 -7.20 8.99
N TRP A 42 -2.61 -7.23 7.93
CA TRP A 42 -2.92 -6.44 6.75
C TRP A 42 -4.20 -6.94 6.06
N SER A 43 -5.18 -6.05 5.91
CA SER A 43 -6.47 -6.37 5.32
C SER A 43 -6.36 -6.39 3.80
N SER A 44 -5.98 -7.55 3.25
CA SER A 44 -5.82 -7.71 1.80
C SER A 44 -7.10 -7.64 0.96
N ASP A 45 -8.27 -7.61 1.62
CA ASP A 45 -9.60 -7.44 1.04
C ASP A 45 -10.07 -5.97 1.02
N TYR A 46 -9.39 -5.10 1.77
CA TYR A 46 -9.71 -3.68 1.80
C TYR A 46 -9.24 -2.99 0.51
N PRO A 47 -10.02 -2.04 -0.03
CA PRO A 47 -11.34 -1.57 0.39
C PRO A 47 -12.52 -2.25 -0.33
N LYS A 48 -12.31 -2.88 -1.49
CA LYS A 48 -13.42 -3.34 -2.34
C LYS A 48 -14.17 -4.53 -1.75
N GLU A 49 -13.44 -5.55 -1.30
CA GLU A 49 -14.02 -6.81 -0.84
C GLU A 49 -14.30 -6.80 0.66
N PHE A 50 -13.90 -5.72 1.35
CA PHE A 50 -13.95 -5.63 2.80
C PHE A 50 -15.36 -5.35 3.34
N PRO A 51 -15.83 -6.10 4.37
CA PRO A 51 -15.22 -7.30 4.93
C PRO A 51 -15.56 -8.55 4.10
N ILE A 52 -14.55 -9.29 3.65
CA ILE A 52 -14.73 -10.39 2.66
C ILE A 52 -15.57 -11.56 3.18
N CYS A 53 -15.67 -11.72 4.50
CA CYS A 53 -16.48 -12.74 5.14
C CYS A 53 -17.91 -12.27 5.46
N GLY A 54 -18.34 -11.11 4.96
CA GLY A 54 -19.65 -10.50 5.25
C GLY A 54 -19.80 -9.95 6.66
N SER A 55 -18.76 -10.08 7.50
CA SER A 55 -18.73 -9.60 8.87
C SER A 55 -17.28 -9.42 9.35
N TRP A 56 -17.11 -8.68 10.44
CA TRP A 56 -15.82 -8.54 11.13
C TRP A 56 -15.41 -9.87 11.77
N ILE A 57 -14.41 -10.55 11.21
CA ILE A 57 -13.87 -11.80 11.79
C ILE A 57 -12.99 -11.52 13.02
N LEU A 58 -12.32 -10.36 13.04
CA LEU A 58 -11.58 -9.85 14.19
C LEU A 58 -12.02 -8.40 14.47
N PRO A 59 -11.73 -7.86 15.68
CA PRO A 59 -11.92 -6.43 15.94
C PRO A 59 -11.16 -5.56 14.94
N ALA A 60 -11.73 -4.42 14.57
CA ALA A 60 -11.13 -3.47 13.60
C ALA A 60 -9.71 -3.02 14.00
N SER A 61 -9.44 -2.93 15.29
CA SER A 61 -8.14 -2.57 15.83
C SER A 61 -7.02 -3.56 15.50
N ARG A 62 -7.36 -4.77 15.03
CA ARG A 62 -6.38 -5.76 14.57
C ARG A 62 -6.06 -5.67 13.07
N PHE A 63 -6.71 -4.78 12.33
CA PHE A 63 -6.46 -4.64 10.90
C PHE A 63 -5.57 -3.45 10.57
N VAL A 64 -4.66 -3.65 9.61
CA VAL A 64 -3.93 -2.59 8.91
C VAL A 64 -4.60 -2.39 7.56
N ILE A 65 -4.99 -1.15 7.26
CA ILE A 65 -5.62 -0.78 5.99
C ILE A 65 -4.77 0.20 5.20
N GLN A 66 -4.92 0.17 3.88
CA GLN A 66 -4.23 1.05 2.93
C GLN A 66 -5.04 1.18 1.66
N ASN A 67 -4.79 2.22 0.86
CA ASN A 67 -5.44 2.36 -0.43
C ASN A 67 -4.87 1.37 -1.47
N ASP A 68 -3.56 1.37 -1.72
CA ASP A 68 -2.94 0.41 -2.64
C ASP A 68 -1.67 -0.25 -2.08
N ASP A 69 -1.25 -1.37 -2.67
CA ASP A 69 0.08 -1.99 -2.55
C ASP A 69 0.81 -2.04 -3.90
N HIS A 70 2.10 -2.40 -3.86
CA HIS A 70 2.89 -2.53 -5.07
C HIS A 70 2.49 -3.75 -5.92
N ASP A 71 2.01 -4.84 -5.31
CA ASP A 71 1.57 -6.04 -6.02
C ASP A 71 0.30 -5.79 -6.87
N GLN A 72 -0.60 -4.93 -6.38
CA GLN A 72 -1.77 -4.43 -7.08
C GLN A 72 -1.45 -3.62 -8.32
N GLN A 73 -0.21 -3.15 -8.49
CA GLN A 73 0.20 -2.45 -9.70
C GLN A 73 0.36 -3.41 -10.88
N ASN A 74 0.51 -4.72 -10.61
CA ASN A 74 0.70 -5.71 -11.66
C ASN A 74 -0.54 -6.02 -12.48
N ASP A 75 -0.36 -6.10 -13.80
CA ASP A 75 -1.36 -6.64 -14.72
C ASP A 75 -1.72 -8.08 -14.30
N GLY A 76 -3.02 -8.40 -14.31
CA GLY A 76 -3.50 -9.72 -13.86
C GLY A 76 -3.62 -9.88 -12.34
N SER A 77 -3.21 -8.89 -11.53
CA SER A 77 -3.56 -8.83 -10.10
C SER A 77 -5.07 -8.51 -9.95
N SER A 78 -5.90 -9.52 -10.21
CA SER A 78 -7.36 -9.45 -10.33
C SER A 78 -8.08 -9.58 -8.99
N SER A 79 -7.45 -10.27 -8.03
CA SER A 79 -7.99 -10.48 -6.68
C SER A 79 -8.05 -9.21 -5.82
N ARG A 80 -7.70 -8.05 -6.40
CA ARG A 80 -7.51 -6.79 -5.70
C ARG A 80 -7.78 -5.56 -6.57
N ASP A 81 -8.64 -5.71 -7.58
CA ASP A 81 -9.27 -4.56 -8.23
C ASP A 81 -9.92 -3.67 -7.16
N MET A 82 -9.63 -2.38 -7.18
CA MET A 82 -10.15 -1.43 -6.20
C MET A 82 -11.55 -0.93 -6.56
N GLY A 83 -12.00 -1.16 -7.81
CA GLY A 83 -13.26 -0.68 -8.35
C GLY A 83 -13.48 0.81 -8.11
N ASP A 84 -14.72 1.17 -7.78
CA ASP A 84 -15.08 2.54 -7.40
C ASP A 84 -14.73 2.85 -5.93
N ALA A 85 -14.15 1.89 -5.19
CA ALA A 85 -13.84 2.00 -3.77
C ALA A 85 -12.41 2.47 -3.50
N GLY A 86 -11.58 2.62 -4.54
CA GLY A 86 -10.23 3.15 -4.44
C GLY A 86 -9.58 3.46 -5.78
N SER A 87 -8.27 3.64 -5.74
CA SER A 87 -7.46 3.84 -6.94
C SER A 87 -6.10 3.21 -6.75
N VAL A 88 -5.63 2.42 -7.72
CA VAL A 88 -4.24 2.00 -7.79
C VAL A 88 -3.50 3.00 -8.66
N LEU A 89 -2.63 3.83 -8.07
CA LEU A 89 -2.10 5.03 -8.74
C LEU A 89 -1.44 4.70 -10.09
N ILE A 90 -0.68 3.62 -10.15
CA ILE A 90 0.10 3.23 -11.33
C ILE A 90 -0.78 2.70 -12.47
N LYS A 91 -1.93 2.10 -12.15
CA LYS A 91 -2.91 1.61 -13.14
C LYS A 91 -3.83 2.71 -13.61
N ASP A 92 -4.48 3.38 -12.67
CA ASP A 92 -5.51 4.39 -12.95
C ASP A 92 -4.91 5.65 -13.56
N LYS A 93 -3.65 5.97 -13.22
CA LYS A 93 -2.95 7.19 -13.62
C LYS A 93 -3.71 8.48 -13.27
N ASP A 94 -4.53 8.43 -12.22
CA ASP A 94 -5.34 9.54 -11.73
C ASP A 94 -4.89 9.95 -10.32
N VAL A 95 -4.08 11.01 -10.27
CA VAL A 95 -3.56 11.58 -9.03
C VAL A 95 -4.68 12.15 -8.15
N ALA A 96 -5.71 12.76 -8.74
CA ALA A 96 -6.78 13.40 -7.97
C ALA A 96 -7.66 12.35 -7.29
N LYS A 97 -8.06 11.31 -8.03
CA LYS A 97 -8.80 10.16 -7.50
C LYS A 97 -8.00 9.47 -6.40
N HIS A 98 -6.73 9.15 -6.65
CA HIS A 98 -5.86 8.52 -5.65
C HIS A 98 -5.73 9.36 -4.37
N ARG A 99 -5.43 10.66 -4.51
CA ARG A 99 -5.35 11.58 -3.35
C ARG A 99 -6.63 11.61 -2.54
N SER A 100 -7.79 11.66 -3.20
CA SER A 100 -9.08 11.67 -2.52
C SER A 100 -9.28 10.42 -1.65
N PHE A 101 -8.81 9.25 -2.13
CA PHE A 101 -8.89 8.01 -1.35
C PHE A 101 -7.93 7.98 -0.17
N GLU A 102 -6.69 8.42 -0.36
CA GLU A 102 -5.73 8.53 0.74
C GLU A 102 -6.23 9.49 1.83
N VAL A 103 -6.80 10.64 1.46
CA VAL A 103 -7.43 11.54 2.43
C VAL A 103 -8.58 10.83 3.17
N LYS A 104 -9.49 10.17 2.44
CA LYS A 104 -10.60 9.40 3.03
C LYS A 104 -10.12 8.31 3.98
N LEU A 105 -9.03 7.62 3.66
CA LEU A 105 -8.41 6.60 4.51
C LEU A 105 -8.13 7.17 5.91
N PHE A 106 -7.56 8.37 6.00
CA PHE A 106 -7.22 8.99 7.28
C PHE A 106 -8.39 9.72 7.96
N THR A 107 -9.36 10.26 7.21
CA THR A 107 -10.51 10.98 7.79
C THR A 107 -11.66 10.10 8.24
N ARG A 108 -11.70 8.81 7.85
CA ARG A 108 -12.77 7.90 8.27
C ARG A 108 -12.72 7.57 9.78
N THR A 109 -13.90 7.45 10.38
CA THR A 109 -14.14 7.20 11.81
C THR A 109 -15.16 6.07 12.05
N ASP A 110 -15.41 5.25 11.04
CA ASP A 110 -16.48 4.24 11.01
C ASP A 110 -16.11 2.93 11.74
N ALA A 111 -14.85 2.77 12.15
CA ALA A 111 -14.40 1.68 13.01
C ALA A 111 -13.15 2.08 13.80
N ASP A 112 -12.76 1.25 14.76
CA ASP A 112 -11.57 1.42 15.61
C ASP A 112 -10.27 1.08 14.85
N TRP A 113 -9.94 1.88 13.83
CA TRP A 113 -8.76 1.69 13.00
C TRP A 113 -7.49 2.19 13.70
N GLN A 114 -6.59 1.27 14.03
CA GLN A 114 -5.36 1.58 14.77
C GLN A 114 -4.13 1.78 13.88
N ILE A 115 -4.10 1.19 12.68
CA ILE A 115 -2.99 1.36 11.72
C ILE A 115 -3.55 1.60 10.33
N LYS A 116 -3.16 2.74 9.75
CA LYS A 116 -3.46 3.14 8.38
C LYS A 116 -2.13 3.46 7.70
N VAL A 117 -1.86 2.88 6.54
CA VAL A 117 -0.58 3.07 5.83
C VAL A 117 -0.80 3.67 4.46
N VAL A 118 0.16 4.49 4.04
CA VAL A 118 0.26 5.08 2.70
C VAL A 118 1.37 4.35 1.96
N LEU A 119 1.10 3.92 0.73
CA LEU A 119 2.15 3.43 -0.14
C LEU A 119 2.78 4.59 -0.92
N SER A 120 4.12 4.61 -0.93
CA SER A 120 4.86 5.36 -1.93
C SER A 120 5.66 4.38 -2.78
N SER A 121 5.24 4.20 -4.02
CA SER A 121 5.85 3.30 -4.99
C SER A 121 6.54 4.06 -6.13
N TYR A 122 6.72 3.45 -7.30
CA TYR A 122 7.34 4.02 -8.49
C TYR A 122 6.57 3.67 -9.76
N THR A 123 6.63 4.54 -10.77
CA THR A 123 5.94 4.35 -12.06
C THR A 123 6.65 3.31 -12.93
N TRP A 124 5.90 2.60 -13.75
CA TRP A 124 6.45 1.61 -14.69
C TRP A 124 6.85 2.24 -16.01
N PHE A 125 7.85 1.66 -16.68
CA PHE A 125 8.21 2.05 -18.03
C PHE A 125 7.24 1.45 -19.06
N SER A 126 7.01 2.18 -20.15
CA SER A 126 6.15 1.73 -21.25
C SER A 126 6.67 0.50 -21.99
N ASN A 127 7.97 0.19 -21.87
CA ASN A 127 8.59 -1.02 -22.42
C ASN A 127 8.44 -2.26 -21.50
N GLY A 128 7.68 -2.15 -20.40
CA GLY A 128 7.46 -3.24 -19.44
C GLY A 128 8.52 -3.35 -18.34
N ALA A 129 9.53 -2.47 -18.31
CA ALA A 129 10.49 -2.47 -17.20
C ALA A 129 9.80 -2.03 -15.88
N ALA A 130 9.84 -2.90 -14.88
CA ALA A 130 9.17 -2.71 -13.58
C ALA A 130 10.06 -3.03 -12.36
N GLY A 131 11.37 -3.18 -12.57
CA GLY A 131 12.36 -3.33 -11.49
C GLY A 131 12.41 -2.12 -10.55
N PHE A 132 13.07 -2.28 -9.41
CA PHE A 132 13.25 -1.21 -8.44
C PHE A 132 14.22 -0.15 -9.01
N PRO A 133 13.91 1.15 -8.93
CA PRO A 133 14.84 2.21 -9.34
C PRO A 133 15.87 2.49 -8.24
N ASP A 134 16.62 1.44 -7.92
CA ASP A 134 17.66 1.37 -6.89
C ASP A 134 19.09 1.35 -7.47
N GLY A 135 19.21 1.25 -8.80
CA GLY A 135 20.48 1.15 -9.53
C GLY A 135 20.96 -0.29 -9.76
N TYR A 136 20.31 -1.29 -9.18
CA TYR A 136 20.58 -2.72 -9.42
C TYR A 136 19.68 -3.32 -10.50
N SER A 137 18.54 -2.69 -10.78
CA SER A 137 17.67 -3.05 -11.90
C SER A 137 18.11 -2.43 -13.24
N ASP A 138 19.27 -1.77 -13.27
CA ASP A 138 19.83 -1.18 -14.49
C ASP A 138 20.72 -2.18 -15.24
N CYS A 139 20.54 -2.27 -16.55
CA CYS A 139 21.27 -3.22 -17.38
C CYS A 139 22.78 -2.94 -17.47
N SER A 140 23.26 -1.74 -17.10
CA SER A 140 24.69 -1.41 -17.14
C SER A 140 25.53 -2.28 -16.20
N GLY A 141 24.95 -2.79 -15.11
CA GLY A 141 25.59 -3.68 -14.15
C GLY A 141 25.27 -5.17 -14.37
N PHE A 142 24.63 -5.53 -15.48
CA PHE A 142 24.14 -6.88 -15.70
C PHE A 142 25.26 -7.90 -15.95
N ASP A 143 25.29 -8.97 -15.15
CA ASP A 143 26.22 -10.08 -15.36
C ASP A 143 25.70 -11.03 -16.46
N SER A 144 26.31 -10.95 -17.63
CA SER A 144 26.01 -11.84 -18.77
C SER A 144 26.69 -13.21 -18.69
N SER A 145 27.42 -13.54 -17.62
CA SER A 145 28.17 -14.81 -17.49
C SER A 145 27.29 -16.05 -17.59
N GLN A 146 26.00 -15.94 -17.26
CA GLN A 146 25.02 -17.02 -17.36
C GLN A 146 24.30 -17.09 -18.71
N GLY A 147 24.78 -16.38 -19.74
CA GLY A 147 24.19 -16.38 -21.08
C GLY A 147 22.83 -15.67 -21.17
N GLN A 148 22.45 -14.93 -20.14
CA GLN A 148 21.24 -14.12 -20.12
C GLN A 148 21.51 -12.75 -20.76
N THR A 149 20.46 -12.06 -21.18
CA THR A 149 20.55 -10.69 -21.72
C THR A 149 19.57 -9.81 -20.98
N CYS A 150 20.04 -8.65 -20.51
CA CYS A 150 19.16 -7.64 -19.95
C CYS A 150 18.41 -6.90 -21.06
N THR A 151 17.08 -7.03 -21.07
CA THR A 151 16.22 -6.45 -22.12
C THR A 151 15.41 -5.24 -21.64
N ALA A 152 15.37 -5.01 -20.32
CA ALA A 152 14.56 -3.97 -19.69
C ALA A 152 15.35 -3.34 -18.55
N SER A 153 15.84 -2.11 -18.76
CA SER A 153 16.61 -1.36 -17.76
C SER A 153 15.70 -0.47 -16.93
N VAL A 154 15.92 -0.43 -15.61
CA VAL A 154 15.38 0.59 -14.72
C VAL A 154 16.53 1.36 -14.08
N PRO A 155 16.83 2.57 -14.57
CA PRO A 155 17.87 3.40 -14.01
C PRO A 155 17.60 3.79 -12.55
N TYR A 156 18.67 4.08 -11.82
CA TYR A 156 18.58 4.66 -10.49
C TYR A 156 17.76 5.96 -10.50
N GLU A 157 16.81 6.08 -9.58
CA GLU A 157 16.13 7.33 -9.25
C GLU A 157 16.35 7.60 -7.77
N LYS A 158 16.70 8.83 -7.42
CA LYS A 158 16.84 9.19 -6.01
C LYS A 158 15.47 9.25 -5.34
N ALA A 159 15.18 8.36 -4.40
CA ALA A 159 13.89 8.31 -3.70
C ALA A 159 13.53 9.66 -3.04
N PHE A 160 14.46 10.26 -2.28
CA PHE A 160 14.25 11.57 -1.68
C PHE A 160 14.53 12.72 -2.66
N ARG A 161 13.53 13.58 -2.86
CA ARG A 161 13.65 14.84 -3.61
C ARG A 161 13.22 16.00 -2.70
N ALA A 162 14.19 16.86 -2.35
CA ALA A 162 13.91 18.07 -1.57
C ALA A 162 12.87 18.95 -2.30
N GLY A 163 11.98 19.58 -1.53
CA GLY A 163 10.92 20.43 -2.08
C GLY A 163 9.84 19.76 -2.93
N SER A 164 9.81 18.42 -3.06
CA SER A 164 8.73 17.72 -3.78
C SER A 164 7.37 17.84 -3.06
N CYS A 165 6.33 18.11 -3.83
CA CYS A 165 4.91 18.16 -3.44
C CYS A 165 4.23 16.79 -3.33
N GLY A 166 4.97 15.70 -3.55
CA GLY A 166 4.39 14.39 -3.81
C GLY A 166 3.88 14.25 -5.24
N TYR A 167 3.36 13.07 -5.57
CA TYR A 167 2.92 12.69 -6.92
C TYR A 167 3.88 13.08 -8.04
N THR A 168 5.18 12.89 -7.83
CA THR A 168 6.24 13.18 -8.81
C THR A 168 6.34 12.10 -9.88
N VAL A 169 5.19 11.75 -10.46
CA VAL A 169 5.06 10.67 -11.45
C VAL A 169 5.49 11.09 -12.85
N GLU A 170 5.74 12.39 -13.08
CA GLU A 170 6.29 12.95 -14.33
C GLU A 170 5.57 12.44 -15.59
N GLY A 171 4.23 12.52 -15.59
CA GLY A 171 3.41 12.00 -16.69
C GLY A 171 3.38 10.46 -16.78
N PHE A 172 3.75 9.78 -15.71
CA PHE A 172 3.92 8.32 -15.63
C PHE A 172 4.99 7.79 -16.59
N ALA A 173 6.12 8.52 -16.71
CA ALA A 173 7.20 8.22 -17.65
C ALA A 173 8.06 6.97 -17.33
N GLY A 174 7.90 6.37 -16.15
CA GLY A 174 8.66 5.18 -15.72
C GLY A 174 9.83 5.50 -14.79
N GLY A 175 10.06 4.63 -13.81
CA GLY A 175 11.15 4.74 -12.83
C GLY A 175 11.00 5.87 -11.80
N LYS A 176 9.88 6.61 -11.79
CA LYS A 176 9.70 7.76 -10.91
C LYS A 176 8.98 7.40 -9.63
N TYR A 177 9.60 7.68 -8.49
CA TYR A 177 8.91 7.53 -7.21
C TYR A 177 7.71 8.46 -7.13
N THR A 178 6.58 7.90 -6.70
CA THR A 178 5.30 8.56 -6.54
C THR A 178 5.34 9.60 -5.42
N ARG A 179 6.02 9.31 -4.30
CA ARG A 179 6.21 10.23 -3.16
C ARG A 179 4.88 10.71 -2.56
N VAL A 180 3.86 9.86 -2.54
CA VAL A 180 2.49 10.16 -2.05
C VAL A 180 2.49 10.76 -0.63
N HIS A 181 3.37 10.26 0.24
CA HIS A 181 3.57 10.71 1.63
C HIS A 181 4.04 12.18 1.78
N ARG A 182 4.31 12.88 0.68
CA ARG A 182 4.72 14.30 0.66
C ARG A 182 3.57 15.25 0.34
N ASP A 183 2.42 14.71 -0.09
CA ASP A 183 1.26 15.51 -0.47
C ASP A 183 0.65 16.19 0.75
N LEU A 184 0.49 17.53 0.68
CA LEU A 184 0.03 18.32 1.82
C LEU A 184 -1.34 17.87 2.34
N SER A 185 -2.26 17.48 1.44
CA SER A 185 -3.61 17.08 1.82
C SER A 185 -3.57 15.76 2.60
N ILE A 186 -2.76 14.81 2.12
CA ILE A 186 -2.57 13.51 2.77
C ILE A 186 -1.85 13.68 4.10
N VAL A 187 -0.77 14.47 4.14
CA VAL A 187 -0.02 14.77 5.37
C VAL A 187 -0.95 15.39 6.42
N ASN A 188 -1.78 16.36 6.06
CA ASN A 188 -2.71 16.97 7.00
C ASN A 188 -3.82 16.01 7.45
N ALA A 189 -4.30 15.12 6.59
CA ALA A 189 -5.23 14.07 6.98
C ALA A 189 -4.59 13.08 7.98
N MET A 190 -3.35 12.64 7.71
CA MET A 190 -2.58 11.80 8.63
C MET A 190 -2.35 12.47 9.99
N ARG A 191 -1.96 13.76 9.98
CA ARG A 191 -1.75 14.56 11.20
C ARG A 191 -3.03 14.67 12.02
N SER A 192 -4.14 15.00 11.38
CA SER A 192 -5.44 15.05 12.04
C SER A 192 -5.82 13.71 12.67
N TRP A 193 -5.55 12.59 11.98
CA TRP A 193 -5.84 11.25 12.50
C TRP A 193 -5.08 10.94 13.80
N VAL A 194 -3.84 11.43 13.93
CA VAL A 194 -3.03 11.26 15.15
C VAL A 194 -3.17 12.43 16.15
N GLY A 195 -4.14 13.32 15.96
CA GLY A 195 -4.42 14.43 16.89
C GLY A 195 -3.47 15.63 16.78
N LEU A 196 -2.75 15.77 15.68
CA LEU A 196 -1.87 16.91 15.40
C LEU A 196 -2.56 17.97 14.55
N SER A 197 -2.21 19.23 14.76
CA SER A 197 -2.69 20.36 13.96
C SER A 197 -2.19 20.29 12.52
N SER A 198 -2.93 20.89 11.59
CA SER A 198 -2.50 21.05 10.20
C SER A 198 -1.21 21.85 10.09
N VAL A 199 -0.48 21.61 9.00
CA VAL A 199 0.74 22.30 8.60
C VAL A 199 0.60 22.88 7.21
N SER A 200 1.52 23.77 6.87
CA SER A 200 1.70 24.40 5.57
C SER A 200 2.82 23.72 4.77
N LEU A 201 2.97 24.10 3.49
CA LEU A 201 4.10 23.64 2.66
C LEU A 201 5.46 24.02 3.26
N SER A 202 5.58 25.22 3.84
CA SER A 202 6.83 25.69 4.44
C SER A 202 7.25 24.83 5.65
N ASP A 203 6.30 24.37 6.45
CA ASP A 203 6.58 23.48 7.60
C ASP A 203 7.13 22.12 7.14
N LEU A 204 6.82 21.70 5.91
CA LEU A 204 7.30 20.48 5.28
C LEU A 204 8.61 20.68 4.48
N GLY A 205 9.19 21.87 4.51
CA GLY A 205 10.37 22.22 3.72
C GLY A 205 10.08 22.23 2.21
N ILE A 206 8.84 22.52 1.81
CA ILE A 206 8.42 22.69 0.42
C ILE A 206 8.38 24.18 0.12
N THR A 207 9.33 24.65 -0.68
CA THR A 207 9.58 26.08 -0.94
C THR A 207 9.01 26.58 -2.27
N GLY A 208 8.37 25.71 -3.05
CA GLY A 208 7.73 26.04 -4.33
C GLY A 208 6.22 25.88 -4.31
N SER A 209 5.57 26.18 -5.44
CA SER A 209 4.14 25.94 -5.63
C SER A 209 3.87 24.45 -5.88
N CYS A 210 2.94 23.91 -5.09
CA CYS A 210 2.15 22.72 -5.36
C CYS A 210 0.75 23.20 -5.74
#